data_AF-A0A833AS15-F1
#
_entry.id   AF-A0A833AS15-F1
#
_cell.length_a   1.000
_cell.length_b   1.000
_cell.length_c   1.000
_cell.angle_alpha   90.00
_cell.angle_beta   90.00
_cell.angle_gamma   90.00
#
_symmetry.space_group_name_H-M   'P 1'
#
loop_
_entity.id
_entity.type
_entity.pdbx_description
1 polymer ?
#
loop_
_entity_poly.entity_id
_entity_poly.type
_entity_poly.pdbx_seq_one_letter_code
_entity_poly.pdbx_strand_id
1 'polypeptide(L)'
;MLHNASTLPKKLHPSIVSRIKILSALDIAERRLPQDGRTRMKIFGRDIDLRVSTLPTINGEKIVLRILDKDLHSLDIAEIGLEKELQEEFKTRLHEPHGMILVTGPTGSGKTTTLYSALNHVNTNEKNIVTVEDPVEYQLQGINQVEAKPDIGLTFSAGLRSTLRQDPDIIMVGEIRDLETAEIAMRSSLTGHLVFSTLHTNSSTASIMRLIDMGIEKHLLCSSLLLIVAQRLVRRICLHCSDVYEPDLSESHVIQKELHLLEGVTLYKGTGCQHCANTGYWGRVALFEMLTFNNALRDLVLSGESQDVLRRKAEEMGMETLLRNGIKKVRSGMTTIDEVLRVTSEVF
;
A
#
# COMPACT_ATOMS: atom_id res chain seq x y z
N MET A 1 -11.06 -11.56 3.81
CA MET A 1 -12.02 -12.59 4.27
C MET A 1 -12.27 -12.34 5.75
N LEU A 2 -13.52 -12.41 6.21
CA LEU A 2 -13.86 -12.30 7.64
C LEU A 2 -13.92 -13.70 8.24
N HIS A 3 -13.42 -13.86 9.48
CA HIS A 3 -13.52 -15.11 10.22
C HIS A 3 -14.38 -14.89 11.46
N ASN A 4 -15.32 -15.80 11.69
CA ASN A 4 -16.08 -15.81 12.94
C ASN A 4 -15.20 -16.39 14.04
N ALA A 5 -14.68 -15.52 14.91
CA ALA A 5 -13.84 -15.94 16.03
C ALA A 5 -14.67 -16.45 17.21
N SER A 6 -15.82 -15.83 17.49
CA SER A 6 -16.74 -16.24 18.56
C SER A 6 -18.10 -15.60 18.38
N THR A 7 -19.13 -16.26 18.92
CA THR A 7 -20.49 -15.71 19.03
C THR A 7 -20.84 -15.60 20.51
N LEU A 8 -21.18 -14.39 20.96
CA LEU A 8 -21.49 -14.09 22.36
C LEU A 8 -23.00 -13.87 22.56
N PRO A 9 -23.55 -14.17 23.74
CA PRO A 9 -24.95 -13.88 24.06
C PRO A 9 -25.28 -12.38 23.95
N LYS A 10 -26.40 -12.05 23.30
CA LYS A 10 -26.85 -10.65 23.08
C LYS A 10 -26.92 -9.82 24.37
N LYS A 11 -27.20 -10.45 25.52
CA LYS A 11 -27.25 -9.79 26.84
C LYS A 11 -25.93 -9.15 27.25
N LEU A 12 -24.78 -9.64 26.75
CA LEU A 12 -23.46 -9.09 27.04
C LEU A 12 -23.11 -7.87 26.17
N HIS A 13 -23.82 -7.67 25.05
CA HIS A 13 -23.50 -6.63 24.07
C HIS A 13 -23.40 -5.22 24.67
N PRO A 14 -24.37 -4.73 25.49
CA PRO A 14 -24.25 -3.39 26.08
C PRO A 14 -23.03 -3.22 26.99
N SER A 15 -22.69 -4.25 27.76
CA SER A 15 -21.54 -4.23 28.68
C SER A 15 -20.21 -4.24 27.92
N ILE A 16 -20.11 -4.99 26.82
CA ILE A 16 -18.92 -5.02 25.96
C ILE A 16 -18.74 -3.66 25.29
N VAL A 17 -19.81 -3.09 24.72
CA VAL A 17 -19.78 -1.77 24.09
C VAL A 17 -19.32 -0.71 25.10
N SER A 18 -19.93 -0.68 26.28
CA SER A 18 -19.55 0.27 27.34
C SER A 18 -18.09 0.10 27.76
N ARG A 19 -17.60 -1.14 27.90
CA ARG A 19 -16.20 -1.38 28.29
C ARG A 19 -15.22 -0.89 27.23
N ILE A 20 -15.50 -1.15 25.96
CA ILE A 20 -14.64 -0.68 24.86
C ILE A 20 -14.65 0.85 24.76
N LYS A 21 -15.81 1.48 24.93
CA LYS A 21 -15.92 2.95 24.97
C LYS A 21 -15.10 3.56 26.09
N ILE A 22 -15.19 3.02 27.31
CA ILE A 22 -14.36 3.47 28.45
C ILE A 22 -12.87 3.37 28.13
N LEU A 23 -12.42 2.21 27.62
CA LEU A 23 -11.01 1.99 27.30
C LEU A 23 -10.52 2.97 26.24
N SER A 24 -11.39 3.43 25.34
CA SER A 24 -11.06 4.28 24.20
C SER A 24 -11.43 5.75 24.40
N ALA A 25 -11.75 6.14 25.65
CA ALA A 25 -12.19 7.49 26.03
C ALA A 25 -13.39 8.03 25.21
N LEU A 26 -14.33 7.15 24.86
CA LEU A 26 -15.55 7.49 24.12
C LEU A 26 -16.73 7.74 25.07
N ASP A 27 -17.71 8.52 24.61
CA ASP A 27 -18.92 8.81 25.36
C ASP A 27 -19.87 7.59 25.37
N ILE A 28 -20.08 7.04 26.56
CA ILE A 28 -20.91 5.84 26.82
C ILE A 28 -22.41 6.18 26.71
N ALA A 29 -22.78 7.42 27.03
CA ALA A 29 -24.15 7.91 26.99
C ALA A 29 -24.60 8.17 25.55
N GLU A 30 -23.70 8.67 24.70
CA GLU A 30 -23.99 8.83 23.28
C GLU A 30 -23.96 7.46 22.57
N ARG A 31 -25.09 7.08 21.96
CA ARG A 31 -25.28 5.80 21.26
C ARG A 31 -25.94 5.96 19.89
N ARG A 32 -26.21 7.19 19.48
CA ARG A 32 -26.94 7.57 18.27
C ARG A 32 -26.01 8.09 17.19
N LEU A 33 -24.81 8.52 17.57
CA LEU A 33 -23.76 9.00 16.67
C LEU A 33 -22.60 8.01 16.60
N PRO A 34 -21.94 7.87 15.43
CA PRO A 34 -20.65 7.19 15.36
C PRO A 34 -19.62 7.89 16.23
N GLN A 35 -18.67 7.12 16.76
CA GLN A 35 -17.54 7.67 17.53
C GLN A 35 -16.26 6.91 17.21
N ASP A 36 -15.16 7.65 17.11
CA ASP A 36 -13.83 7.12 16.84
C ASP A 36 -12.88 7.49 17.98
N GLY A 37 -12.04 6.53 18.38
CA GLY A 37 -11.11 6.66 19.49
C GLY A 37 -9.83 5.88 19.27
N ARG A 38 -8.85 6.13 20.13
CA ARG A 38 -7.60 5.38 20.18
C ARG A 38 -7.36 4.92 21.62
N THR A 39 -6.86 3.70 21.78
CA THR A 39 -6.41 3.20 23.08
C THR A 39 -5.10 2.44 22.92
N ARG A 40 -4.19 2.59 23.87
CA ARG A 40 -3.01 1.74 24.00
C ARG A 40 -3.26 0.73 25.09
N MET A 41 -2.94 -0.54 24.85
CA MET A 41 -3.03 -1.56 25.89
C MET A 41 -1.94 -2.61 25.78
N LYS A 42 -1.49 -3.10 26.93
CA LYS A 42 -0.49 -4.16 27.01
C LYS A 42 -1.17 -5.52 26.98
N ILE A 43 -0.95 -6.29 25.92
CA ILE A 43 -1.52 -7.64 25.73
C ILE A 43 -0.37 -8.62 25.57
N PHE A 44 -0.33 -9.66 26.41
CA PHE A 44 0.73 -10.68 26.42
C PHE A 44 2.16 -10.09 26.43
N GLY A 45 2.35 -8.98 27.17
CA GLY A 45 3.65 -8.30 27.29
C GLY A 45 3.98 -7.32 26.15
N ARG A 46 3.17 -7.24 25.10
CA ARG A 46 3.36 -6.31 23.97
C ARG A 46 2.46 -5.09 24.10
N ASP A 47 2.99 -3.92 23.75
CA ASP A 47 2.21 -2.69 23.70
C ASP A 47 1.48 -2.61 22.35
N ILE A 48 0.16 -2.71 22.39
CA ILE A 48 -0.70 -2.69 21.20
C ILE A 48 -1.47 -1.38 21.17
N ASP A 49 -1.33 -0.63 20.07
CA ASP A 49 -2.17 0.52 19.80
C ASP A 49 -3.42 0.05 19.04
N LEU A 50 -4.61 0.47 19.47
CA LEU A 50 -5.88 0.12 18.86
C LEU A 50 -6.59 1.39 18.40
N ARG A 51 -7.08 1.38 17.16
CA ARG A 51 -8.12 2.31 16.71
C ARG A 51 -9.49 1.68 16.90
N VAL A 52 -10.39 2.41 17.52
CA VAL A 52 -11.72 1.95 17.88
C VAL A 52 -12.73 2.80 17.16
N SER A 53 -13.63 2.18 16.41
CA SER A 53 -14.74 2.85 15.76
C SER A 53 -16.05 2.20 16.20
N THR A 54 -17.00 3.03 16.60
CA THR A 54 -18.35 2.63 17.02
C THR A 54 -19.35 3.19 16.02
N LEU A 55 -20.30 2.36 15.59
CA LEU A 55 -21.33 2.73 14.62
C LEU A 55 -22.69 2.27 15.13
N PRO A 56 -23.68 3.17 15.34
CA PRO A 56 -25.03 2.77 15.71
C PRO A 56 -25.68 1.93 14.60
N THR A 57 -26.31 0.82 14.98
CA THR A 57 -27.11 -0.02 14.07
C THR A 57 -28.48 -0.32 14.70
N ILE A 58 -29.39 -0.91 13.92
CA ILE A 58 -30.74 -1.27 14.38
C ILE A 58 -30.71 -2.14 15.66
N ASN A 59 -29.69 -2.99 15.81
CA ASN A 59 -29.60 -3.97 16.89
C ASN A 59 -28.62 -3.58 18.01
N GLY A 60 -28.19 -2.31 18.05
CA GLY A 60 -27.16 -1.79 18.93
C GLY A 60 -25.91 -1.36 18.17
N GLU A 61 -24.86 -0.95 18.88
CA GLU A 61 -23.64 -0.46 18.24
C GLU A 61 -22.77 -1.59 17.67
N LYS A 62 -22.31 -1.42 16.43
CA LYS A 62 -21.23 -2.19 15.83
C LYS A 62 -19.90 -1.56 16.25
N ILE A 63 -18.95 -2.39 16.68
CA ILE A 63 -17.61 -1.95 17.04
C ILE A 63 -16.60 -2.60 16.11
N VAL A 64 -15.66 -1.81 15.63
CA VAL A 64 -14.48 -2.27 14.90
C VAL A 64 -13.23 -1.85 15.67
N LEU A 65 -12.39 -2.83 16.02
CA LEU A 65 -11.07 -2.62 16.58
C LEU A 65 -10.05 -2.89 15.48
N ARG A 66 -9.24 -1.88 15.12
CA ARG A 66 -8.10 -2.04 14.22
C ARG A 66 -6.83 -2.08 15.05
N ILE A 67 -6.13 -3.20 14.98
CA ILE A 67 -4.87 -3.44 15.67
C ILE A 67 -3.75 -2.74 14.90
N LEU A 68 -3.01 -1.88 15.57
CA LEU A 68 -1.78 -1.25 15.10
C LEU A 68 -0.64 -1.79 15.98
N ASP A 69 0.09 -2.75 15.43
CA ASP A 69 1.24 -3.36 16.11
C ASP A 69 2.52 -2.68 15.64
N LYS A 70 3.25 -2.08 16.58
CA LYS A 70 4.49 -1.33 16.32
C LYS A 70 5.70 -2.24 16.13
N ASP A 71 5.67 -3.45 16.68
CA ASP A 71 6.81 -4.36 16.71
C ASP A 71 6.81 -5.35 15.53
N LEU A 72 5.74 -5.38 14.74
CA LEU A 72 5.53 -6.38 13.67
C LEU A 72 6.16 -6.03 12.32
N HIS A 73 6.76 -4.85 12.16
CA HIS A 73 7.24 -4.39 10.86
C HIS A 73 8.74 -4.04 10.92
N SER A 74 9.58 -4.95 10.41
CA SER A 74 10.89 -4.54 9.92
C SER A 74 10.67 -3.53 8.79
N LEU A 75 11.28 -2.36 8.94
CA LEU A 75 11.28 -1.30 7.92
C LEU A 75 12.47 -1.45 6.96
N ASP A 76 13.06 -2.64 6.88
CA ASP A 76 14.11 -2.91 5.91
C ASP A 76 13.51 -3.14 4.51
N ILE A 77 14.05 -2.48 3.49
CA ILE A 77 13.74 -2.72 2.08
C ILE A 77 14.01 -4.18 1.69
N ALA A 78 14.96 -4.85 2.35
CA ALA A 78 15.21 -6.28 2.12
C ALA A 78 14.02 -7.16 2.52
N GLU A 79 13.15 -6.70 3.43
CA GLU A 79 12.06 -7.48 4.00
C GLU A 79 10.68 -7.19 3.38
N ILE A 80 10.54 -6.14 2.56
CA ILE A 80 9.25 -5.80 1.91
C ILE A 80 8.87 -6.73 0.75
N GLY A 81 9.75 -7.66 0.37
CA GLY A 81 9.46 -8.71 -0.60
C GLY A 81 9.71 -8.36 -2.07
N LEU A 82 10.53 -7.32 -2.32
CA LEU A 82 11.09 -7.02 -3.63
C LEU A 82 12.13 -8.08 -4.03
N GLU A 83 12.21 -8.43 -5.30
CA GLU A 83 13.31 -9.22 -5.86
C GLU A 83 14.62 -8.42 -5.80
N LYS A 84 15.76 -9.10 -5.71
CA LYS A 84 17.06 -8.47 -5.47
C LYS A 84 17.38 -7.38 -6.50
N GLU A 85 17.10 -7.62 -7.77
CA GLU A 85 17.32 -6.67 -8.85
C GLU A 85 16.46 -5.41 -8.69
N LEU A 86 15.18 -5.57 -8.32
CA LEU A 86 14.28 -4.45 -8.06
C LEU A 86 14.64 -3.71 -6.77
N GLN A 87 15.16 -4.40 -5.76
CA GLN A 87 15.67 -3.75 -4.54
C GLN A 87 16.81 -2.80 -4.86
N GLU A 88 17.78 -3.22 -5.66
CA GLU A 88 18.94 -2.39 -6.00
C GLU A 88 18.55 -1.19 -6.88
N GLU A 89 17.67 -1.38 -7.86
CA GLU A 89 17.12 -0.25 -8.64
C GLU A 89 16.31 0.69 -7.73
N PHE A 90 15.49 0.17 -6.81
CA PHE A 90 14.73 1.01 -5.88
C PHE A 90 15.67 1.84 -5.01
N LYS A 91 16.66 1.21 -4.35
CA LYS A 91 17.68 1.91 -3.54
C LYS A 91 18.44 2.95 -4.35
N THR A 92 18.76 2.66 -5.61
CA THR A 92 19.41 3.63 -6.50
C THR A 92 18.56 4.89 -6.65
N ARG A 93 17.25 4.74 -6.90
CA ARG A 93 16.32 5.88 -7.02
C ARG A 93 16.11 6.66 -5.72
N LEU A 94 16.23 6.00 -4.58
CA LEU A 94 16.15 6.66 -3.27
C LEU A 94 17.33 7.62 -2.99
N HIS A 95 18.42 7.52 -3.74
CA HIS A 95 19.59 8.39 -3.61
C HIS A 95 19.64 9.52 -4.65
N GLU A 96 18.63 9.62 -5.53
CA GLU A 96 18.52 10.75 -6.45
C GLU A 96 18.36 12.05 -5.64
N PRO A 97 19.02 13.15 -6.06
CA PRO A 97 18.99 14.40 -5.31
C PRO A 97 17.59 15.04 -5.28
N HIS A 98 16.81 14.84 -6.33
CA HIS A 98 15.46 15.36 -6.44
C HIS A 98 14.63 14.54 -7.43
N GLY A 99 13.32 14.68 -7.35
CA GLY A 99 12.38 13.99 -8.22
C GLY A 99 11.29 13.29 -7.43
N MET A 100 10.34 12.67 -8.13
CA MET A 100 9.13 12.13 -7.54
C MET A 100 9.05 10.62 -7.65
N ILE A 101 8.84 9.96 -6.51
CA ILE A 101 8.64 8.51 -6.39
C ILE A 101 7.20 8.26 -5.92
N LEU A 102 6.46 7.50 -6.71
CA LEU A 102 5.05 7.17 -6.45
C LEU A 102 4.90 5.71 -6.08
N VAL A 103 4.24 5.43 -4.95
CA VAL A 103 3.82 4.07 -4.61
C VAL A 103 2.31 3.97 -4.76
N THR A 104 1.84 3.01 -5.55
CA THR A 104 0.45 2.98 -6.00
C THR A 104 -0.24 1.65 -5.75
N GLY A 105 -1.55 1.71 -5.58
CA GLY A 105 -2.39 0.54 -5.33
C GLY A 105 -3.57 0.81 -4.41
N PRO A 106 -4.47 -0.17 -4.23
CA PRO A 106 -5.67 -0.02 -3.42
C PRO A 106 -5.34 0.06 -1.93
N THR A 107 -6.36 0.27 -1.12
CA THR A 107 -6.23 0.20 0.34
C THR A 107 -5.73 -1.18 0.77
N GLY A 108 -4.76 -1.21 1.67
CA GLY A 108 -4.20 -2.47 2.18
C GLY A 108 -3.26 -3.20 1.22
N SER A 109 -2.73 -2.53 0.18
CA SER A 109 -1.70 -3.10 -0.70
C SER A 109 -0.27 -2.99 -0.15
N GLY A 110 -0.06 -2.39 1.01
CA GLY A 110 1.27 -2.24 1.63
C GLY A 110 2.04 -0.97 1.24
N LYS A 111 1.40 0.01 0.60
CA LYS A 111 2.05 1.28 0.18
C LYS A 111 2.79 1.98 1.31
N THR A 112 2.14 2.16 2.46
CA THR A 112 2.73 2.82 3.63
C THR A 112 3.94 2.06 4.14
N THR A 113 3.90 0.72 4.16
CA THR A 113 5.06 -0.10 4.54
C THR A 113 6.24 0.15 3.61
N THR A 114 6.01 0.13 2.29
CA THR A 114 7.06 0.39 1.29
C THR A 114 7.62 1.80 1.40
N LEU A 115 6.76 2.82 1.58
CA LEU A 115 7.20 4.20 1.78
C LEU A 115 7.99 4.38 3.06
N TYR A 116 7.54 3.79 4.16
CA TYR A 116 8.24 3.89 5.43
C TYR A 116 9.59 3.16 5.39
N SER A 117 9.68 2.01 4.70
CA SER A 117 10.96 1.34 4.46
C SER A 117 11.91 2.19 3.61
N ALA A 118 11.39 2.87 2.59
CA ALA A 118 12.15 3.80 1.77
C ALA A 118 12.67 4.99 2.59
N LEU A 119 11.81 5.62 3.38
CA LEU A 119 12.16 6.73 4.27
C LEU A 119 13.19 6.29 5.31
N ASN A 120 13.01 5.13 5.94
CA ASN A 120 13.95 4.59 6.91
C ASN A 120 15.33 4.31 6.30
N HIS A 121 15.39 3.87 5.03
CA HIS A 121 16.65 3.63 4.33
C HIS A 121 17.46 4.91 4.08
N VAL A 122 16.78 6.03 3.83
CA VAL A 122 17.41 7.34 3.57
C VAL A 122 17.50 8.24 4.81
N ASN A 123 17.06 7.73 5.97
CA ASN A 123 17.01 8.46 7.23
C ASN A 123 18.41 8.60 7.82
N THR A 124 19.04 9.74 7.55
CA THR A 124 20.34 10.12 8.12
C THR A 124 20.21 11.44 8.86
N ASN A 125 21.10 11.69 9.82
CA ASN A 125 21.09 12.95 10.61
C ASN A 125 21.40 14.20 9.75
N GLU A 126 21.82 14.01 8.50
CA GLU A 126 22.16 15.09 7.56
C GLU A 126 20.97 15.52 6.72
N LYS A 127 19.88 14.75 6.70
CA LYS A 127 18.69 15.02 5.88
C LYS A 127 17.51 15.40 6.75
N ASN A 128 16.85 16.50 6.41
CA ASN A 128 15.57 16.88 6.98
C ASN A 128 14.44 16.20 6.22
N ILE A 129 13.84 15.18 6.85
CA ILE A 129 12.71 14.43 6.29
C ILE A 129 11.42 14.90 6.96
N VAL A 130 10.46 15.36 6.15
CA VAL A 130 9.15 15.82 6.62
C VAL A 130 8.02 15.08 5.91
N THR A 131 7.05 14.55 6.66
CA THR A 131 5.87 13.87 6.11
C THR A 131 4.58 14.61 6.45
N VAL A 132 3.57 14.49 5.58
CA VAL A 132 2.20 14.95 5.80
C VAL A 132 1.27 13.77 5.54
N GLU A 133 0.56 13.29 6.56
CA GLU A 133 -0.14 12.00 6.55
C GLU A 133 -1.55 12.10 7.13
N ASP A 134 -2.49 11.26 6.66
CA ASP A 134 -3.86 11.21 7.17
C ASP A 134 -4.32 9.76 7.40
N PRO A 135 -4.21 9.24 8.62
CA PRO A 135 -3.41 9.71 9.75
C PRO A 135 -1.97 9.13 9.73
N VAL A 136 -1.14 9.54 10.70
CA VAL A 136 0.15 8.89 10.95
C VAL A 136 -0.10 7.50 11.54
N GLU A 137 0.40 6.45 10.87
CA GLU A 137 0.15 5.06 11.29
C GLU A 137 1.01 4.67 12.51
N TYR A 138 2.29 5.04 12.51
CA TYR A 138 3.21 4.93 13.64
C TYR A 138 4.36 5.92 13.47
N GLN A 139 5.05 6.19 14.58
CA GLN A 139 6.12 7.16 14.66
C GLN A 139 7.44 6.58 14.15
N LEU A 140 8.08 7.28 13.22
CA LEU A 140 9.40 7.00 12.71
C LEU A 140 10.42 7.90 13.42
N GLN A 141 11.40 7.28 14.08
CA GLN A 141 12.45 8.02 14.77
C GLN A 141 13.31 8.78 13.74
N GLY A 142 13.59 10.06 14.01
CA GLY A 142 14.40 10.91 13.13
C GLY A 142 13.63 11.59 11.99
N ILE A 143 12.32 11.34 11.86
CA ILE A 143 11.47 11.92 10.81
C ILE A 143 10.40 12.83 11.41
N ASN A 144 10.22 14.01 10.82
CA ASN A 144 9.22 14.98 11.25
C ASN A 144 7.86 14.65 10.61
N GLN A 145 6.95 14.02 11.36
CA GLN A 145 5.65 13.58 10.82
C GLN A 145 4.51 14.51 11.23
N VAL A 146 3.81 15.06 10.24
CA VAL A 146 2.65 15.92 10.41
C VAL A 146 1.38 15.13 10.12
N GLU A 147 0.50 14.97 11.11
CA GLU A 147 -0.84 14.42 10.90
C GLU A 147 -1.78 15.52 10.38
N ALA A 148 -2.38 15.32 9.20
CA ALA A 148 -3.36 16.22 8.62
C ALA A 148 -4.61 16.32 9.52
N LYS A 149 -5.14 17.54 9.65
CA LYS A 149 -6.32 17.84 10.45
C LYS A 149 -7.25 18.78 9.67
N PRO A 150 -8.05 18.24 8.73
CA PRO A 150 -8.94 19.03 7.89
C PRO A 150 -9.90 19.93 8.70
N ASP A 151 -10.34 19.47 9.87
CA ASP A 151 -11.26 20.20 10.76
C ASP A 151 -10.73 21.57 11.24
N ILE A 152 -9.40 21.74 11.27
CA ILE A 152 -8.73 22.99 11.62
C ILE A 152 -7.99 23.62 10.41
N GLY A 153 -8.26 23.13 9.20
CA GLY A 153 -7.67 23.64 7.96
C GLY A 153 -6.25 23.13 7.65
N LEU A 154 -5.70 22.20 8.43
CA LEU A 154 -4.42 21.56 8.13
C LEU A 154 -4.62 20.40 7.14
N THR A 155 -4.88 20.73 5.88
CA THR A 155 -5.04 19.76 4.77
C THR A 155 -3.68 19.26 4.25
N PHE A 156 -3.67 18.28 3.34
CA PHE A 156 -2.46 17.84 2.64
C PHE A 156 -1.75 19.00 1.92
N SER A 157 -2.49 19.79 1.13
CA SER A 157 -1.92 20.93 0.42
C SER A 157 -1.40 22.03 1.36
N ALA A 158 -2.11 22.33 2.46
CA ALA A 158 -1.68 23.30 3.47
C ALA A 158 -0.44 22.84 4.25
N GLY A 159 -0.41 21.56 4.64
CA GLY A 159 0.73 20.91 5.28
C GLY A 159 1.95 20.94 4.37
N LEU A 160 1.80 20.49 3.12
CA LEU A 160 2.88 20.45 2.13
C LEU A 160 3.46 21.84 1.84
N ARG A 161 2.62 22.87 1.67
CA ARG A 161 3.11 24.26 1.53
C ARG A 161 3.91 24.73 2.73
N SER A 162 3.54 24.30 3.93
CA SER A 162 4.23 24.66 5.15
C SER A 162 5.57 23.94 5.26
N THR A 163 5.61 22.66 4.89
CA THR A 163 6.83 21.86 4.77
C THR A 163 7.88 22.52 3.88
N LEU A 164 7.49 23.13 2.76
CA LEU A 164 8.44 23.83 1.88
C LEU A 164 9.15 25.03 2.50
N ARG A 165 8.67 25.53 3.66
CA ARG A 165 9.33 26.59 4.44
C ARG A 165 10.09 26.03 5.64
N GLN A 166 10.31 24.72 5.70
CA GLN A 166 11.01 24.03 6.78
C GLN A 166 12.39 23.52 6.36
N ASP A 167 12.92 23.97 5.21
CA ASP A 167 14.19 23.51 4.65
C ASP A 167 14.27 21.96 4.54
N PRO A 168 13.28 21.29 3.93
CA PRO A 168 13.29 19.83 3.81
C PRO A 168 14.28 19.38 2.71
N ASP A 169 14.87 18.21 2.87
CA ASP A 169 15.55 17.50 1.78
C ASP A 169 14.61 16.50 1.13
N ILE A 170 13.81 15.84 1.97
CA ILE A 170 12.88 14.78 1.57
C ILE A 170 11.49 15.09 2.09
N ILE A 171 10.50 14.99 1.20
CA ILE A 171 9.11 15.24 1.52
C ILE A 171 8.30 13.98 1.23
N MET A 172 7.45 13.57 2.16
CA MET A 172 6.45 12.53 1.90
C MET A 172 5.04 13.09 2.08
N VAL A 173 4.19 12.92 1.06
CA VAL A 173 2.76 13.25 1.12
C VAL A 173 1.99 11.94 1.09
N GLY A 174 1.25 11.65 2.17
CA GLY A 174 0.59 10.37 2.38
C GLY A 174 -0.20 9.88 1.17
N GLU A 175 -0.89 10.79 0.48
CA GLU A 175 -1.56 10.54 -0.79
C GLU A 175 -1.84 11.82 -1.56
N ILE A 176 -1.97 11.69 -2.88
CA ILE A 176 -2.45 12.74 -3.77
C ILE A 176 -3.90 12.44 -4.13
N ARG A 177 -4.82 13.27 -3.61
CA ARG A 177 -6.27 13.17 -3.89
C ARG A 177 -6.78 14.21 -4.89
N ASP A 178 -6.08 15.34 -5.00
CA ASP A 178 -6.51 16.51 -5.75
C ASP A 178 -5.35 17.14 -6.56
N LEU A 179 -5.73 17.98 -7.53
CA LEU A 179 -4.80 18.69 -8.42
C LEU A 179 -3.84 19.59 -7.64
N GLU A 180 -4.35 20.31 -6.64
CA GLU A 180 -3.56 21.27 -5.87
C GLU A 180 -2.37 20.58 -5.17
N THR A 181 -2.64 19.46 -4.48
CA THR A 181 -1.62 18.66 -3.81
C THR A 181 -0.64 18.06 -4.83
N ALA A 182 -1.14 17.56 -5.97
CA ALA A 182 -0.32 17.02 -7.04
C ALA A 182 0.65 18.05 -7.63
N GLU A 183 0.17 19.26 -7.93
CA GLU A 183 0.99 20.34 -8.49
C GLU A 183 2.08 20.78 -7.53
N ILE A 184 1.75 20.97 -6.25
CA ILE A 184 2.73 21.37 -5.25
C ILE A 184 3.78 20.27 -5.09
N ALA A 185 3.39 18.99 -5.01
CA ALA A 185 4.32 17.87 -4.87
C ALA A 185 5.28 17.78 -6.05
N MET A 186 4.77 17.85 -7.29
CA MET A 186 5.61 17.79 -8.48
C MET A 186 6.51 19.01 -8.62
N ARG A 187 6.03 20.22 -8.35
CA ARG A 187 6.89 21.43 -8.36
C ARG A 187 7.99 21.33 -7.31
N SER A 188 7.68 20.82 -6.12
CA SER A 188 8.68 20.60 -5.07
C SER A 188 9.79 19.65 -5.53
N SER A 189 9.44 18.60 -6.28
CA SER A 189 10.43 17.68 -6.84
C SER A 189 11.33 18.27 -7.93
N LEU A 190 10.92 19.39 -8.54
CA LEU A 190 11.73 20.14 -9.50
C LEU A 190 12.63 21.18 -8.81
N THR A 191 12.31 21.57 -7.58
CA THR A 191 13.07 22.56 -6.81
C THR A 191 14.04 21.92 -5.84
N GLY A 192 14.60 20.75 -6.18
CA GLY A 192 15.69 20.14 -5.41
C GLY A 192 15.26 19.18 -4.29
N HIS A 193 14.00 18.77 -4.22
CA HIS A 193 13.52 17.84 -3.19
C HIS A 193 13.27 16.44 -3.75
N LEU A 194 13.55 15.40 -2.96
CA LEU A 194 13.04 14.06 -3.24
C LEU A 194 11.63 13.94 -2.63
N VAL A 195 10.63 13.69 -3.46
CA VAL A 195 9.22 13.68 -3.06
C VAL A 195 8.63 12.28 -3.19
N PHE A 196 8.11 11.77 -2.10
CA PHE A 196 7.37 10.52 -2.03
C PHE A 196 5.87 10.79 -1.95
N SER A 197 5.07 10.02 -2.67
CA SER A 197 3.62 10.05 -2.47
C SER A 197 2.93 8.75 -2.87
N THR A 198 1.62 8.68 -2.61
CA THR A 198 0.79 7.56 -3.05
C THR A 198 -0.36 7.98 -3.95
N LEU A 199 -0.76 7.06 -4.82
CA LEU A 199 -1.98 7.14 -5.63
C LEU A 199 -2.76 5.84 -5.55
N HIS A 200 -4.07 5.95 -5.75
CA HIS A 200 -4.99 4.82 -5.83
C HIS A 200 -5.25 4.42 -7.28
N THR A 201 -4.29 3.72 -7.87
CA THR A 201 -4.37 3.24 -9.27
C THR A 201 -4.04 1.75 -9.38
N ASN A 202 -4.42 1.18 -10.53
CA ASN A 202 -4.35 -0.26 -10.76
C ASN A 202 -3.04 -0.76 -11.36
N SER A 203 -2.26 0.13 -11.96
CA SER A 203 -0.93 -0.15 -12.49
C SER A 203 -0.05 1.09 -12.41
N SER A 204 1.24 0.90 -12.66
CA SER A 204 2.22 1.99 -12.74
C SER A 204 1.82 2.99 -13.85
N THR A 205 1.53 2.52 -15.06
CA THR A 205 1.14 3.38 -16.19
C THR A 205 -0.22 4.06 -16.02
N ALA A 206 -1.19 3.43 -15.34
CA ALA A 206 -2.45 4.07 -15.00
C ALA A 206 -2.25 5.29 -14.08
N SER A 207 -1.17 5.33 -13.30
CA SER A 207 -0.83 6.45 -12.44
C SER A 207 -0.45 7.69 -13.25
N ILE A 208 0.23 7.51 -14.38
CA ILE A 208 0.56 8.60 -15.31
C ILE A 208 -0.72 9.20 -15.87
N MET A 209 -1.62 8.35 -16.38
CA MET A 209 -2.91 8.79 -16.91
C MET A 209 -3.74 9.50 -15.85
N ARG A 210 -3.80 8.94 -14.64
CA ARG A 210 -4.53 9.54 -13.52
C ARG A 210 -4.04 10.95 -13.19
N LEU A 211 -2.73 11.20 -13.22
CA LEU A 211 -2.17 12.54 -13.00
C LEU A 211 -2.59 13.51 -14.10
N ILE A 212 -2.53 13.08 -15.37
CA ILE A 212 -2.98 13.88 -16.51
C ILE A 212 -4.47 14.19 -16.41
N ASP A 213 -5.30 13.20 -16.07
CA ASP A 213 -6.75 13.34 -15.89
C ASP A 213 -7.11 14.26 -14.71
N MET A 214 -6.27 14.31 -13.67
CA MET A 214 -6.43 15.27 -12.57
C MET A 214 -6.12 16.71 -12.99
N GLY A 215 -5.49 16.92 -14.15
CA GLY A 215 -5.16 18.24 -14.69
C GLY A 215 -3.67 18.59 -14.64
N ILE A 216 -2.80 17.65 -14.28
CA ILE A 216 -1.35 17.89 -14.29
C ILE A 216 -0.86 18.06 -15.73
N GLU A 217 -0.11 19.15 -15.96
CA GLU A 217 0.55 19.38 -17.23
C GLU A 217 1.57 18.28 -17.54
N LYS A 218 1.50 17.73 -18.75
CA LYS A 218 2.41 16.67 -19.23
C LYS A 218 3.90 17.03 -19.05
N HIS A 219 4.27 18.28 -19.31
CA HIS A 219 5.65 18.76 -19.14
C HIS A 219 6.11 18.72 -17.68
N LEU A 220 5.23 19.10 -16.74
CA LEU A 220 5.50 19.03 -15.30
C LEU A 220 5.67 17.57 -14.86
N LEU A 221 4.78 16.67 -15.29
CA LEU A 221 4.86 15.24 -15.01
C LEU A 221 6.18 14.65 -15.52
N CYS A 222 6.49 14.88 -16.80
CA CYS A 222 7.68 14.31 -17.46
C CYS A 222 9.01 14.78 -16.84
N SER A 223 9.00 15.94 -16.20
CA SER A 223 10.20 16.53 -15.58
C SER A 223 10.35 16.14 -14.11
N SER A 224 9.26 15.78 -13.44
CA SER A 224 9.26 15.46 -12.00
C SER A 224 9.40 13.97 -11.70
N LEU A 225 8.79 13.10 -12.52
CA LEU A 225 8.63 11.69 -12.19
C LEU A 225 9.91 10.88 -12.39
N LEU A 226 10.32 10.13 -11.36
CA LEU A 226 11.47 9.21 -11.39
C LEU A 226 11.02 7.75 -11.47
N LEU A 227 10.11 7.37 -10.57
CA LEU A 227 9.77 5.98 -10.33
C LEU A 227 8.31 5.85 -9.92
N ILE A 228 7.62 4.84 -10.47
CA ILE A 228 6.31 4.41 -10.01
C ILE A 228 6.38 2.94 -9.60
N VAL A 229 6.02 2.65 -8.37
CA VAL A 229 5.92 1.29 -7.82
C VAL A 229 4.45 0.97 -7.63
N ALA A 230 3.87 0.17 -8.52
CA ALA A 230 2.56 -0.41 -8.30
C ALA A 230 2.69 -1.67 -7.43
N GLN A 231 1.84 -1.76 -6.40
CA GLN A 231 1.93 -2.81 -5.39
C GLN A 231 0.57 -3.47 -5.12
N ARG A 232 0.62 -4.78 -4.87
CA ARG A 232 -0.48 -5.60 -4.33
C ARG A 232 0.03 -6.49 -3.21
N LEU A 233 -0.88 -6.98 -2.36
CA LEU A 233 -0.59 -8.04 -1.40
C LEU A 233 -1.48 -9.24 -1.71
N VAL A 234 -0.83 -10.38 -1.92
CA VAL A 234 -1.47 -11.69 -2.03
C VAL A 234 -1.22 -12.50 -0.77
N ARG A 235 -2.11 -13.44 -0.47
CA ARG A 235 -1.94 -14.35 0.66
C ARG A 235 -0.86 -15.37 0.36
N ARG A 236 -0.05 -15.70 1.37
CA ARG A 236 0.98 -16.75 1.28
C ARG A 236 0.38 -18.11 1.59
N ILE A 237 0.72 -19.14 0.82
CA ILE A 237 0.32 -20.53 1.12
C ILE A 237 0.86 -20.91 2.50
N CYS A 238 0.02 -21.55 3.31
CA CYS A 238 0.45 -22.06 4.60
C CYS A 238 1.43 -23.22 4.43
N LEU A 239 2.64 -23.07 4.98
CA LEU A 239 3.71 -24.08 4.86
C LEU A 239 3.38 -25.42 5.56
N HIS A 240 2.46 -25.43 6.53
CA HIS A 240 2.08 -26.65 7.27
C HIS A 240 1.07 -27.54 6.53
N CYS A 241 0.33 -26.98 5.57
CA CYS A 241 -0.70 -27.70 4.82
C CYS A 241 -0.58 -27.44 3.32
N SER A 242 0.61 -27.08 2.86
CA SER A 242 0.90 -26.89 1.44
C SER A 242 0.92 -28.26 0.77
N ASP A 243 0.14 -28.40 -0.28
CA ASP A 243 0.10 -29.62 -1.08
C ASP A 243 0.04 -29.29 -2.56
N VAL A 244 0.49 -30.23 -3.39
CA VAL A 244 0.41 -30.13 -4.84
C VAL A 244 -1.06 -30.23 -5.26
N TYR A 245 -1.46 -29.44 -6.26
CA TYR A 245 -2.77 -29.62 -6.88
C TYR A 245 -2.69 -29.55 -8.40
N GLU A 246 -3.61 -30.29 -9.02
CA GLU A 246 -3.87 -30.17 -10.45
C GLU A 246 -4.99 -29.14 -10.65
N PRO A 247 -4.78 -28.11 -11.50
CA PRO A 247 -5.80 -27.12 -11.77
C PRO A 247 -6.99 -27.76 -12.49
N ASP A 248 -8.20 -27.30 -12.18
CA ASP A 248 -9.38 -27.78 -12.88
C ASP A 248 -9.45 -27.24 -14.32
N LEU A 249 -10.42 -27.70 -15.13
CA LEU A 249 -10.54 -27.27 -16.54
C LEU A 249 -10.78 -25.76 -16.69
N SER A 250 -11.40 -25.11 -15.71
CA SER A 250 -11.71 -23.68 -15.75
C SER A 250 -10.47 -22.83 -15.40
N GLU A 251 -9.73 -23.23 -14.37
CA GLU A 251 -8.43 -22.66 -14.01
C GLU A 251 -7.43 -22.88 -15.15
N SER A 252 -7.43 -24.07 -15.75
CA SER A 252 -6.57 -24.41 -16.88
C SER A 252 -6.81 -23.50 -18.09
N HIS A 253 -8.05 -23.11 -18.37
CA HIS A 253 -8.35 -22.21 -19.49
C HIS A 253 -7.88 -20.77 -19.24
N VAL A 254 -8.03 -20.27 -18.00
CA VAL A 254 -7.51 -18.95 -17.61
C VAL A 254 -5.97 -18.97 -17.62
N ILE A 255 -5.38 -20.04 -17.10
CA ILE A 255 -3.93 -20.27 -17.15
C ILE A 255 -3.43 -20.37 -18.60
N GLN A 256 -4.13 -21.03 -19.49
CA GLN A 256 -3.73 -21.14 -20.90
C GLN A 256 -3.86 -19.82 -21.67
N LYS A 257 -4.92 -19.03 -21.41
CA LYS A 257 -5.21 -17.80 -22.15
C LYS A 257 -4.34 -16.63 -21.71
N GLU A 258 -4.05 -16.53 -20.41
CA GLU A 258 -3.30 -15.42 -19.82
C GLU A 258 -1.85 -15.80 -19.45
N LEU A 259 -1.54 -17.09 -19.29
CA LEU A 259 -0.36 -17.57 -18.55
C LEU A 259 0.31 -18.81 -19.14
N HIS A 260 0.60 -18.85 -20.44
CA HIS A 260 1.52 -19.83 -21.07
C HIS A 260 2.81 -20.07 -20.25
N LEU A 261 3.18 -19.12 -19.39
CA LEU A 261 4.27 -19.14 -18.41
C LEU A 261 4.15 -20.20 -17.29
N LEU A 262 3.00 -20.89 -17.16
CA LEU A 262 2.73 -21.92 -16.16
C LEU A 262 2.64 -23.35 -16.74
N GLU A 263 2.88 -23.53 -18.04
CA GLU A 263 2.93 -24.88 -18.62
C GLU A 263 4.05 -25.73 -17.97
N GLY A 264 3.70 -26.95 -17.55
CA GLY A 264 4.63 -27.87 -16.89
C GLY A 264 5.05 -27.47 -15.47
N VAL A 265 4.39 -26.47 -14.87
CA VAL A 265 4.67 -26.04 -13.48
C VAL A 265 3.79 -26.80 -12.50
N THR A 266 4.42 -27.40 -11.49
CA THR A 266 3.70 -27.93 -10.32
C THR A 266 3.07 -26.80 -9.52
N LEU A 267 1.76 -26.82 -9.39
CA LEU A 267 1.03 -25.81 -8.62
C LEU A 267 0.80 -26.29 -7.19
N TYR A 268 0.77 -25.34 -6.26
CA TYR A 268 0.58 -25.60 -4.83
C TYR A 268 -0.64 -24.87 -4.31
N LYS A 269 -1.33 -25.47 -3.33
CA LYS A 269 -2.39 -24.83 -2.56
C LYS A 269 -2.34 -25.27 -1.10
N GLY A 270 -2.89 -24.45 -0.21
CA GLY A 270 -3.08 -24.85 1.18
C GLY A 270 -4.37 -25.63 1.35
N THR A 271 -4.30 -26.85 1.87
CA THR A 271 -5.48 -27.71 2.14
C THR A 271 -6.28 -27.28 3.37
N GLY A 272 -5.67 -26.48 4.25
CA GLY A 272 -6.27 -26.01 5.50
C GLY A 272 -5.83 -26.86 6.70
N CYS A 273 -5.35 -26.19 7.75
CA CYS A 273 -4.98 -26.84 9.01
C CYS A 273 -5.19 -25.89 10.19
N GLN A 274 -4.99 -26.39 11.41
CA GLN A 274 -5.13 -25.61 12.64
C GLN A 274 -4.22 -24.36 12.66
N HIS A 275 -2.99 -24.45 12.12
CA HIS A 275 -2.05 -23.31 12.08
C HIS A 275 -2.59 -22.13 11.27
N CYS A 276 -3.27 -22.39 10.15
CA CYS A 276 -3.85 -21.35 9.31
C CYS A 276 -5.35 -21.13 9.55
N ALA A 277 -5.89 -21.66 10.66
CA ALA A 277 -7.33 -21.65 10.95
C ALA A 277 -8.18 -22.17 9.78
N ASN A 278 -7.72 -23.26 9.14
CA ASN A 278 -8.34 -23.92 7.99
C ASN A 278 -8.51 -23.04 6.74
N THR A 279 -7.77 -21.94 6.61
CA THR A 279 -7.85 -21.06 5.43
C THR A 279 -6.99 -21.52 4.26
N GLY A 280 -5.96 -22.33 4.52
CA GLY A 280 -4.92 -22.67 3.55
C GLY A 280 -3.83 -21.59 3.40
N TYR A 281 -3.96 -20.44 4.06
CA TYR A 281 -3.04 -19.32 3.91
C TYR A 281 -2.49 -18.82 5.25
N TRP A 282 -1.22 -18.43 5.29
CA TRP A 282 -0.62 -17.83 6.48
C TRP A 282 0.40 -16.75 6.10
N GLY A 283 0.08 -15.50 6.45
CA GLY A 283 0.87 -14.34 6.04
C GLY A 283 0.54 -13.84 4.63
N ARG A 284 1.34 -12.89 4.15
CA ARG A 284 1.15 -12.23 2.85
C ARG A 284 2.49 -12.11 2.13
N VAL A 285 2.41 -11.99 0.81
CA VAL A 285 3.54 -11.69 -0.07
C VAL A 285 3.15 -10.50 -0.95
N ALA A 286 4.08 -9.56 -1.14
CA ALA A 286 3.86 -8.42 -2.01
C ALA A 286 4.08 -8.80 -3.47
N LEU A 287 3.29 -8.21 -4.37
CA LEU A 287 3.55 -8.19 -5.80
C LEU A 287 3.96 -6.78 -6.17
N PHE A 288 4.99 -6.65 -7.02
CA PHE A 288 5.51 -5.36 -7.44
C PHE A 288 5.54 -5.26 -8.97
N GLU A 289 5.23 -4.07 -9.45
CA GLU A 289 5.46 -3.62 -10.81
C GLU A 289 6.15 -2.26 -10.70
N MET A 290 7.40 -2.20 -11.16
CA MET A 290 8.26 -1.03 -10.96
C MET A 290 8.60 -0.40 -12.31
N LEU A 291 8.10 0.81 -12.51
CA LEU A 291 8.27 1.60 -13.72
C LEU A 291 9.26 2.73 -13.47
N THR A 292 10.48 2.58 -13.96
CA THR A 292 11.45 3.68 -14.02
C THR A 292 11.06 4.61 -15.17
N PHE A 293 10.79 5.87 -14.87
CA PHE A 293 10.39 6.86 -15.86
C PHE A 293 11.62 7.41 -16.59
N ASN A 294 11.62 7.37 -17.92
CA ASN A 294 12.76 7.75 -18.75
C ASN A 294 12.34 8.57 -19.99
N ASN A 295 13.32 8.94 -20.81
CA ASN A 295 13.08 9.76 -22.01
C ASN A 295 12.13 9.09 -23.02
N ALA A 296 12.17 7.76 -23.18
CA ALA A 296 11.28 7.07 -24.09
C ALA A 296 9.81 7.17 -23.65
N LEU A 297 9.53 7.05 -22.35
CA LEU A 297 8.19 7.24 -21.81
C LEU A 297 7.77 8.71 -21.83
N ARG A 298 8.70 9.63 -21.59
CA ARG A 298 8.48 11.09 -21.70
C ARG A 298 7.94 11.45 -23.08
N ASP A 299 8.56 10.97 -24.15
CA ASP A 299 8.15 11.32 -25.53
C ASP A 299 6.73 10.83 -25.84
N LEU A 300 6.37 9.64 -25.37
CA LEU A 300 5.03 9.08 -25.52
C LEU A 300 3.99 9.89 -24.73
N VAL A 301 4.30 10.27 -23.48
CA VAL A 301 3.40 11.10 -22.66
C VAL A 301 3.16 12.46 -23.31
N LEU A 302 4.22 13.13 -23.78
CA LEU A 302 4.13 14.42 -24.45
C LEU A 302 3.28 14.32 -25.73
N SER A 303 3.48 13.25 -26.51
CA SER A 303 2.71 12.97 -27.73
C SER A 303 1.25 12.60 -27.46
N GLY A 304 0.88 12.30 -26.21
CA GLY A 304 -0.50 11.95 -25.83
C GLY A 304 -0.90 10.53 -26.20
N GLU A 305 0.07 9.62 -26.21
CA GLU A 305 -0.15 8.20 -26.46
C GLU A 305 -1.01 7.55 -25.37
N SER A 306 -1.67 6.45 -25.73
CA SER A 306 -2.55 5.73 -24.80
C SER A 306 -1.78 4.99 -23.71
N GLN A 307 -2.49 4.65 -22.62
CA GLN A 307 -1.94 3.83 -21.54
C GLN A 307 -1.34 2.51 -22.04
N ASP A 308 -1.97 1.88 -23.03
CA ASP A 308 -1.51 0.59 -23.58
C ASP A 308 -0.19 0.72 -24.35
N VAL A 309 0.03 1.85 -25.02
CA VAL A 309 1.30 2.15 -25.68
C VAL A 309 2.39 2.36 -24.63
N LEU A 310 2.11 3.14 -23.58
CA LEU A 310 3.03 3.32 -22.45
C LEU A 310 3.38 1.99 -21.76
N ARG A 311 2.37 1.14 -21.52
CA ARG A 311 2.57 -0.17 -20.88
C ARG A 311 3.45 -1.08 -21.72
N ARG A 312 3.15 -1.22 -23.01
CA ARG A 312 3.98 -2.04 -23.92
C ARG A 312 5.41 -1.51 -23.97
N LYS A 313 5.59 -0.20 -24.02
CA LYS A 313 6.93 0.38 -24.03
C LYS A 313 7.70 0.11 -22.74
N ALA A 314 7.04 0.21 -21.60
CA ALA A 314 7.62 -0.13 -20.31
C ALA A 314 8.01 -1.62 -20.24
N GLU A 315 7.16 -2.52 -20.72
CA GLU A 315 7.47 -3.97 -20.78
C GLU A 315 8.66 -4.28 -21.71
N GLU A 316 8.76 -3.63 -22.87
CA GLU A 316 9.93 -3.71 -23.76
C GLU A 316 11.23 -3.28 -23.07
N MET A 317 11.13 -2.30 -22.17
CA MET A 317 12.25 -1.79 -21.38
C MET A 317 12.57 -2.65 -20.15
N GLY A 318 11.86 -3.77 -19.95
CA GLY A 318 12.11 -4.72 -18.86
C GLY A 318 11.23 -4.53 -17.63
N MET A 319 10.21 -3.66 -17.67
CA MET A 319 9.21 -3.60 -16.61
C MET A 319 8.46 -4.93 -16.53
N GLU A 320 8.47 -5.54 -15.36
CA GLU A 320 7.64 -6.70 -15.06
C GLU A 320 6.28 -6.25 -14.51
N THR A 321 5.19 -6.75 -15.08
CA THR A 321 3.83 -6.46 -14.61
C THR A 321 3.50 -7.18 -13.31
N LEU A 322 2.51 -6.67 -12.58
CA LEU A 322 2.00 -7.32 -11.36
C LEU A 322 1.62 -8.80 -11.60
N LEU A 323 1.03 -9.09 -12.76
CA LEU A 323 0.66 -10.46 -13.14
C LEU A 323 1.91 -11.34 -13.30
N ARG A 324 2.90 -10.89 -14.07
CA ARG A 324 4.15 -11.66 -14.29
C ARG A 324 4.91 -11.89 -12.99
N ASN A 325 5.00 -10.86 -12.15
CA ASN A 325 5.57 -10.99 -10.81
C ASN A 325 4.80 -12.01 -9.96
N GLY A 326 3.46 -11.97 -9.99
CA GLY A 326 2.59 -12.96 -9.34
C GLY A 326 2.83 -14.39 -9.82
N ILE A 327 2.96 -14.60 -11.13
CA ILE A 327 3.26 -15.93 -11.71
C ILE A 327 4.57 -16.49 -11.16
N LYS A 328 5.63 -15.67 -11.07
CA LYS A 328 6.91 -16.12 -10.49
C LYS A 328 6.72 -16.64 -9.06
N LYS A 329 5.83 -16.00 -8.28
CA LYS A 329 5.53 -16.39 -6.89
C LYS A 329 4.61 -17.61 -6.80
N VAL A 330 3.76 -17.83 -7.81
CA VAL A 330 3.02 -19.10 -7.95
C VAL A 330 3.97 -20.24 -8.27
N ARG A 331 4.91 -20.04 -9.21
CA ARG A 331 5.92 -21.04 -9.60
C ARG A 331 6.84 -21.46 -8.45
N SER A 332 7.11 -20.55 -7.52
CA SER A 332 7.90 -20.84 -6.32
C SER A 332 7.08 -21.40 -5.14
N GLY A 333 5.78 -21.66 -5.34
CA GLY A 333 4.89 -22.19 -4.30
C GLY A 333 4.59 -21.21 -3.17
N MET A 334 4.81 -19.90 -3.37
CA MET A 334 4.56 -18.89 -2.32
C MET A 334 3.07 -18.52 -2.24
N THR A 335 2.37 -18.50 -3.37
CA THR A 335 0.96 -18.10 -3.45
C THR A 335 0.21 -18.96 -4.49
N THR A 336 -1.11 -18.82 -4.56
CA THR A 336 -1.97 -19.54 -5.50
C THR A 336 -2.30 -18.69 -6.71
N ILE A 337 -2.70 -19.35 -7.81
CA ILE A 337 -3.13 -18.63 -9.01
C ILE A 337 -4.36 -17.74 -8.75
N ASP A 338 -5.33 -18.25 -7.99
CA ASP A 338 -6.52 -17.52 -7.58
C ASP A 338 -6.19 -16.21 -6.88
N GLU A 339 -5.17 -16.22 -6.01
CA GLU A 339 -4.76 -15.03 -5.30
C GLU A 339 -4.16 -13.98 -6.21
N VAL A 340 -3.35 -14.40 -7.20
CA VAL A 340 -2.77 -13.49 -8.19
C VAL A 340 -3.89 -12.90 -9.04
N LEU A 341 -4.73 -13.74 -9.64
CA LEU A 341 -5.83 -13.30 -10.49
C LEU A 341 -6.78 -12.36 -9.74
N ARG A 342 -7.15 -12.67 -8.49
CA ARG A 342 -8.01 -11.82 -7.65
C ARG A 342 -7.52 -10.37 -7.52
N VAL A 343 -6.21 -10.14 -7.53
CA VAL A 343 -5.64 -8.79 -7.34
C VAL A 343 -5.15 -8.13 -8.63
N THR A 344 -5.09 -8.87 -9.74
CA THR A 344 -4.63 -8.39 -11.06
C THR A 344 -5.71 -8.38 -12.14
N SER A 345 -6.85 -9.05 -11.95
CA SER A 345 -7.90 -9.20 -12.98
C SER A 345 -8.62 -7.90 -13.33
N GLU A 346 -8.51 -6.85 -12.52
CA GLU A 346 -9.02 -5.50 -12.85
C GLU A 346 -8.08 -4.70 -13.78
N VAL A 347 -6.98 -5.32 -14.25
CA VAL A 347 -5.93 -4.69 -15.08
C VAL A 347 -5.93 -5.24 -16.52
N PHE A 348 -6.96 -6.02 -16.87
CA PHE A 348 -7.13 -6.67 -18.18
C PHE A 348 -8.45 -6.28 -18.82
#